data_AF-A0A442UQE2-F1
#
_entry.id   AF-A0A442UQE2-F1
#
_cell.length_a   1.000
_cell.length_b   1.000
_cell.length_c   1.000
_cell.angle_alpha   90.00
_cell.angle_beta   90.00
_cell.angle_gamma   90.00
#
_symmetry.space_group_name_H-M   'P 1'
#
loop_
_entity.id
_entity.type
_entity.pdbx_description
1 polymer ?
#
loop_
_entity_poly.entity_id
_entity_poly.type
_entity_poly.pdbx_seq_one_letter_code
_entity_poly.pdbx_strand_id
1 'polypeptide(L)'
;MIDVPPENEAEVKNRDLAIAAASQAAEACAELLRFAREGDGVMTGPFTTEVVEQLLDAAKMAMEVEGWPTGSGYEPETREERTQIYGALVKFLEGWA
;
A
#
# COMPACT_ATOMS: atom_id res chain seq x y z
N MET A 1 -23.39 0.31 -14.56
CA MET A 1 -22.41 -0.32 -13.64
C MET A 1 -22.61 -1.81 -13.80
N ILE A 2 -21.62 -2.53 -14.32
CA ILE A 2 -21.75 -3.99 -14.50
C ILE A 2 -21.55 -4.60 -13.12
N ASP A 3 -22.60 -5.25 -12.61
CA ASP A 3 -22.57 -6.00 -11.35
C ASP A 3 -22.09 -7.41 -11.68
N VAL A 4 -20.77 -7.61 -11.62
CA VAL A 4 -20.16 -8.93 -11.75
C VAL A 4 -20.07 -9.50 -10.34
N PRO A 5 -20.82 -10.58 -10.02
CA PRO A 5 -20.71 -11.22 -8.72
C PRO A 5 -19.30 -11.82 -8.56
N PRO A 6 -18.66 -11.67 -7.39
CA PRO A 6 -17.37 -12.30 -7.12
C PRO A 6 -17.51 -13.83 -7.14
N GLU A 7 -16.54 -14.52 -7.73
CA GLU A 7 -16.51 -15.97 -7.91
C GLU A 7 -16.35 -16.73 -6.56
N ASN A 8 -15.78 -16.10 -5.51
CA ASN A 8 -15.65 -16.69 -4.16
C ASN A 8 -15.32 -15.67 -3.04
N GLU A 9 -15.27 -16.13 -1.78
CA GLU A 9 -14.93 -15.31 -0.59
C GLU A 9 -13.53 -14.67 -0.66
N ALA A 10 -12.56 -15.32 -1.30
CA ALA A 10 -11.22 -14.79 -1.45
C ALA A 10 -11.20 -13.57 -2.38
N GLU A 11 -12.03 -13.57 -3.42
CA GLU A 11 -12.18 -12.42 -4.32
C GLU A 11 -12.84 -11.22 -3.65
N VAL A 12 -13.87 -11.46 -2.82
CA VAL A 12 -14.47 -10.40 -1.99
C VAL A 12 -13.42 -9.76 -1.09
N LYS A 13 -12.66 -10.60 -0.37
CA LYS A 13 -11.60 -10.12 0.52
C LYS A 13 -10.52 -9.32 -0.23
N ASN A 14 -10.08 -9.81 -1.39
CA ASN A 14 -9.08 -9.13 -2.21
C ASN A 14 -9.61 -7.80 -2.74
N ARG A 15 -10.89 -7.74 -3.13
CA ARG A 15 -11.54 -6.50 -3.56
C ARG A 15 -11.64 -5.50 -2.43
N ASP A 16 -12.05 -5.92 -1.24
CA ASP A 16 -12.15 -5.03 -0.07
C ASP A 16 -10.77 -4.49 0.33
N LEU A 17 -9.75 -5.36 0.32
CA LEU A 17 -8.37 -4.96 0.57
C LEU A 17 -7.85 -3.98 -0.50
N ALA A 18 -8.18 -4.20 -1.77
CA ALA A 18 -7.82 -3.29 -2.86
C ALA A 18 -8.48 -1.91 -2.69
N ILE A 19 -9.74 -1.87 -2.27
CA ILE A 19 -10.45 -0.62 -1.98
C ILE A 19 -9.81 0.10 -0.79
N ALA A 20 -9.48 -0.62 0.28
CA ALA A 20 -8.79 -0.06 1.44
C ALA A 20 -7.43 0.52 1.06
N ALA A 21 -6.61 -0.25 0.32
CA ALA A 21 -5.32 0.19 -0.20
C ALA A 21 -5.44 1.46 -1.05
N ALA A 22 -6.36 1.49 -1.99
CA ALA A 22 -6.58 2.66 -2.86
C ALA A 22 -7.03 3.89 -2.06
N SER A 23 -7.93 3.71 -1.10
CA SER A 23 -8.44 4.79 -0.26
C SER A 23 -7.33 5.39 0.60
N GLN A 24 -6.55 4.53 1.28
CA GLN A 24 -5.43 4.96 2.12
C GLN A 24 -4.32 5.63 1.30
N ALA A 25 -4.00 5.13 0.11
CA ALA A 25 -3.05 5.78 -0.79
C ALA A 25 -3.53 7.18 -1.22
N ALA A 26 -4.83 7.34 -1.49
CA ALA A 26 -5.40 8.63 -1.87
C ALA A 26 -5.32 9.65 -0.72
N GLU A 27 -5.63 9.22 0.50
CA GLU A 27 -5.49 10.06 1.71
C GLU A 27 -4.03 10.47 1.96
N ALA A 28 -3.10 9.52 1.90
CA ALA A 28 -1.67 9.82 2.07
C ALA A 28 -1.16 10.78 0.99
N CYS A 29 -1.54 10.58 -0.27
CA CYS A 29 -1.20 11.52 -1.35
C CYS A 29 -1.78 12.91 -1.13
N ALA A 30 -3.01 13.01 -0.63
CA ALA A 30 -3.64 14.29 -0.31
C ALA A 30 -2.85 15.02 0.78
N GLU A 31 -2.41 14.33 1.83
CA GLU A 31 -1.58 14.92 2.89
C GLU A 31 -0.18 15.30 2.40
N LEU A 32 0.47 14.49 1.57
CA LEU A 32 1.75 14.88 0.93
C LEU A 32 1.58 16.17 0.13
N LEU A 33 0.50 16.29 -0.65
CA LEU A 33 0.22 17.50 -1.41
C LEU A 33 -0.09 18.69 -0.50
N ARG A 34 -0.81 18.48 0.60
CA ARG A 34 -1.07 19.51 1.60
C ARG A 34 0.25 20.01 2.20
N PHE A 35 1.12 19.11 2.65
CA PHE A 35 2.43 19.45 3.18
C PHE A 35 3.33 20.17 2.17
N ALA A 36 3.35 19.73 0.91
CA ALA A 36 4.11 20.41 -0.14
C ALA A 36 3.64 21.86 -0.37
N ARG A 37 2.36 22.17 -0.08
CA ARG A 37 1.76 23.49 -0.29
C ARG A 37 1.81 24.37 0.95
N GLU A 38 1.60 23.79 2.13
CA GLU A 38 1.34 24.49 3.38
C GLU A 38 2.46 24.32 4.41
N GLY A 39 3.37 23.36 4.20
CA GLY A 39 4.34 22.90 5.18
C GLY A 39 3.74 21.92 6.19
N ASP A 40 4.60 21.26 6.98
CA ASP A 40 4.20 20.26 8.00
C ASP A 40 3.54 20.86 9.25
N GLY A 41 3.42 22.19 9.34
CA GLY A 41 2.89 22.91 10.51
C GLY A 41 3.83 22.96 11.72
N VAL A 42 4.91 22.18 11.73
CA VAL A 42 5.88 22.04 12.85
C VAL A 42 7.30 22.47 12.43
N MET A 43 7.52 22.78 11.15
CA MET A 43 8.75 23.23 10.51
C MET A 43 9.95 22.28 10.72
N THR A 44 9.72 20.96 10.71
CA THR A 44 10.81 19.96 10.91
C THR A 44 11.22 19.23 9.64
N GLY A 45 10.36 19.21 8.60
CA GLY A 45 10.68 18.62 7.30
C GLY A 45 9.62 18.95 6.23
N PRO A 46 9.87 18.56 4.96
CA PRO A 46 8.91 18.76 3.87
C PRO A 46 7.67 17.85 3.97
N PHE A 47 7.77 16.72 4.66
CA PHE A 47 6.68 15.76 4.93
C PHE A 47 6.87 15.16 6.32
N THR A 48 5.78 14.75 6.98
CA THR A 48 5.88 13.93 8.19
C THR A 48 6.16 12.48 7.83
N THR A 49 6.92 11.78 8.68
CA THR A 49 7.21 10.34 8.51
C THR A 49 5.94 9.50 8.48
N GLU A 50 4.94 9.86 9.28
CA GLU A 50 3.65 9.16 9.36
C GLU A 50 2.92 9.08 8.02
N VAL A 51 2.94 10.16 7.21
CA VAL A 51 2.25 10.16 5.91
C VAL A 51 2.99 9.31 4.88
N VAL A 52 4.33 9.27 4.96
CA VAL A 52 5.12 8.34 4.16
C VAL A 52 4.83 6.90 4.56
N GLU A 53 4.81 6.61 5.86
CA GLU A 53 4.48 5.28 6.41
C GLU A 53 3.06 4.84 6.00
N GLN A 54 2.08 5.73 6.04
CA GLN A 54 0.71 5.47 5.57
C GLN A 54 0.67 5.11 4.09
N LEU A 55 1.45 5.79 3.24
CA LEU A 55 1.56 5.47 1.81
C LEU A 55 2.22 4.11 1.58
N LEU A 56 3.25 3.78 2.37
CA LEU A 56 3.94 2.49 2.30
C LEU A 56 3.04 1.33 2.75
N ASP A 57 2.20 1.53 3.77
CA ASP A 57 1.23 0.52 4.19
C ASP A 57 0.13 0.31 3.14
N ALA A 58 -0.35 1.37 2.50
CA ALA A 58 -1.23 1.27 1.34
C ALA A 58 -0.60 0.47 0.18
N ALA A 59 0.68 0.73 -0.12
CA ALA A 59 1.41 -0.01 -1.14
C ALA A 59 1.58 -1.49 -0.75
N LYS A 60 1.88 -1.79 0.51
CA LYS A 60 1.95 -3.16 1.04
C LYS A 60 0.62 -3.90 0.85
N MET A 61 -0.52 -3.29 1.20
CA MET A 61 -1.83 -3.91 1.00
C MET A 61 -2.11 -4.20 -0.48
N ALA A 62 -1.73 -3.29 -1.38
CA ALA A 62 -1.83 -3.53 -2.83
C ALA A 62 -0.94 -4.71 -3.28
N MET A 63 0.28 -4.83 -2.75
CA MET A 63 1.17 -5.98 -3.02
C MET A 63 0.57 -7.31 -2.54
N GLU A 64 -0.15 -7.30 -1.41
CA GLU A 64 -0.83 -8.49 -0.90
C GLU A 64 -1.97 -8.94 -1.81
N VAL A 65 -2.77 -8.01 -2.32
CA VAL A 65 -3.82 -8.28 -3.32
C VAL A 65 -3.22 -8.90 -4.58
N GLU A 66 -2.08 -8.37 -5.02
CA GLU A 66 -1.34 -8.85 -6.19
C GLU A 66 -0.57 -10.16 -5.92
N GLY A 67 -0.65 -10.74 -4.72
CA GLY A 67 -0.04 -12.04 -4.42
C GLY A 67 1.49 -12.02 -4.27
N TRP A 68 2.09 -10.87 -3.96
CA TRP A 68 3.54 -10.76 -3.71
C TRP A 68 4.05 -11.65 -2.57
N PRO A 69 3.32 -11.85 -1.44
CA PRO A 69 3.80 -12.68 -0.34
C PRO A 69 4.03 -14.15 -0.73
N THR A 70 3.22 -14.66 -1.64
CA THR A 70 3.31 -16.05 -2.13
C THR A 70 4.20 -16.15 -3.38
N GLY A 71 4.46 -15.02 -4.05
CA GLY A 71 5.13 -14.94 -5.34
C GLY A 71 4.36 -15.65 -6.45
N SER A 72 3.04 -15.77 -6.31
CA SER A 72 2.18 -16.37 -7.33
C SER A 72 1.96 -15.40 -8.49
N GLY A 73 2.01 -15.89 -9.73
CA GLY A 73 1.71 -15.08 -10.92
C GLY A 73 2.87 -14.26 -11.47
N TYR A 74 4.09 -14.43 -10.96
CA TYR A 74 5.28 -13.70 -11.41
C TYR A 74 6.28 -14.58 -12.14
N GLU A 75 6.95 -13.97 -13.12
CA GLU A 75 8.12 -14.55 -13.74
C GLU A 75 9.23 -14.77 -12.70
N PRO A 76 9.98 -15.89 -12.76
CA PRO A 76 10.97 -16.26 -11.75
C PRO A 76 12.00 -15.15 -11.47
N GLU A 77 12.39 -14.41 -12.50
CA GLU A 77 13.36 -13.31 -12.45
C GLU A 77 12.89 -12.11 -11.63
N THR A 78 11.60 -11.78 -11.65
CA THR A 78 11.07 -10.65 -10.86
C THR A 78 10.53 -11.08 -9.50
N ARG A 79 10.32 -12.39 -9.30
CA ARG A 79 9.76 -12.93 -8.06
C ARG A 79 10.65 -12.62 -6.86
N GLU A 80 11.96 -12.83 -6.98
CA GLU A 80 12.89 -12.59 -5.89
C GLU A 80 12.92 -11.12 -5.48
N GLU A 81 13.03 -10.21 -6.44
CA GLU A 81 13.03 -8.76 -6.21
C GLU A 81 11.74 -8.29 -5.53
N ARG A 82 10.58 -8.74 -6.01
CA ARG A 82 9.28 -8.41 -5.42
C ARG A 82 9.15 -8.92 -3.98
N THR A 83 9.58 -10.16 -3.71
CA THR A 83 9.58 -10.71 -2.35
C THR A 83 10.52 -9.93 -1.42
N GLN A 84 11.69 -9.51 -1.90
CA GLN A 84 12.62 -8.68 -1.13
C GLN A 84 12.01 -7.31 -0.77
N ILE A 85 11.39 -6.63 -1.74
CA ILE A 85 10.72 -5.33 -1.51
C ILE A 85 9.58 -5.49 -0.50
N TYR A 86 8.71 -6.48 -0.69
CA TYR A 86 7.60 -6.75 0.23
C TYR A 86 8.11 -7.03 1.65
N GLY A 87 9.10 -7.91 1.79
CA GLY A 87 9.67 -8.25 3.09
C GLY A 87 10.31 -7.04 3.80
N ALA A 88 10.99 -6.17 3.05
CA ALA A 88 11.55 -4.93 3.60
C ALA A 88 10.45 -3.97 4.09
N LEU A 89 9.35 -3.83 3.33
CA LEU A 89 8.21 -3.01 3.71
C LEU A 89 7.50 -3.53 4.96
N VAL A 90 7.22 -4.84 5.01
CA VAL A 90 6.60 -5.46 6.20
C VAL A 90 7.44 -5.21 7.43
N LYS A 91 8.75 -5.48 7.36
CA LYS A 91 9.67 -5.27 8.49
C LYS A 91 9.76 -3.81 8.92
N PHE A 92 9.72 -2.88 7.97
CA PHE A 92 9.73 -1.45 8.27
C PHE A 92 8.45 -1.02 8.99
N LEU A 93 7.29 -1.51 8.54
CA LEU A 93 5.98 -1.16 9.09
C LEU A 93 5.61 -1.90 10.38
N GLU A 94 6.31 -2.97 10.76
CA GLU A 94 6.11 -3.66 12.06
C GLU A 94 6.32 -2.74 13.26
N GLY A 95 7.11 -1.67 13.13
CA GLY A 95 7.30 -0.66 14.18
C GLY A 95 6.20 0.42 14.24
N TRP A 96 5.27 0.41 13.29
CA TRP A 96 4.23 1.42 13.10
C TRP A 96 2.84 0.94 13.55
N ALA A 97 2.55 -0.36 13.42
CA ALA A 97 1.25 -0.99 13.73
C ALA A 97 0.96 -1.18 15.22
#